data_AF-I7IYT6-F1
#
_entry.id   AF-I7IYT6-F1
#
_cell.length_a   1.000
_cell.length_b   1.000
_cell.length_c   1.000
_cell.angle_alpha   90.00
_cell.angle_beta   90.00
_cell.angle_gamma   90.00
#
_symmetry.space_group_name_H-M   'P 1'
#
loop_
_entity.id
_entity.type
_entity.pdbx_description
1 polymer ?
#
loop_
_entity_poly.entity_id
_entity_poly.type
_entity_poly.pdbx_seq_one_letter_code
_entity_poly.pdbx_strand_id
1 'polypeptide(L)'
;MFGRKRKIETEKIILTDIDQILQDTTIKAEERDALIRVKNRLEKGQYMQRVLNDFLAQVRSLALKSQLSPSVRKFYLNIINDAYPGTAWSGMMFM
;
A
#
# COMPACT_ATOMS: atom_id res chain seq x y z
N MET A 1 -17.54 -17.74 11.53
CA MET A 1 -16.37 -16.97 12.01
C MET A 1 -15.19 -17.04 11.00
N PHE A 2 -15.36 -16.53 9.77
CA PHE A 2 -14.37 -16.71 8.67
C PHE A 2 -13.70 -15.41 8.16
N GLY A 3 -13.94 -14.27 8.81
CA GLY A 3 -13.39 -12.97 8.36
C GLY A 3 -11.95 -12.70 8.80
N ARG A 4 -11.54 -13.20 9.97
CA ARG A 4 -10.24 -12.85 10.58
C ARG A 4 -9.04 -13.47 9.85
N LYS A 5 -9.16 -14.71 9.36
CA LYS A 5 -8.06 -15.41 8.67
C LYS A 5 -7.66 -14.72 7.36
N ARG A 6 -8.65 -14.33 6.54
CA ARG A 6 -8.43 -13.62 5.28
C ARG A 6 -7.73 -12.27 5.48
N LYS A 7 -8.10 -11.52 6.52
CA LYS A 7 -7.48 -10.22 6.82
C LYS A 7 -5.98 -10.34 7.14
N ILE A 8 -5.60 -11.33 7.95
CA ILE A 8 -4.20 -11.60 8.31
C ILE A 8 -3.39 -12.02 7.08
N GLU A 9 -4.00 -12.77 6.17
CA GLU A 9 -3.36 -13.21 4.93
C GLU A 9 -3.11 -12.02 3.99
N THR A 10 -4.08 -11.13 3.82
CA THR A 10 -3.92 -9.90 3.04
C THR A 10 -2.82 -9.00 3.60
N GLU A 11 -2.79 -8.79 4.92
CA GLU A 11 -1.75 -7.97 5.58
C GLU A 11 -0.35 -8.55 5.31
N LYS A 12 -0.19 -9.88 5.35
CA LYS A 12 1.09 -10.55 5.03
C LYS A 12 1.51 -10.36 3.57
N ILE A 13 0.57 -10.44 2.63
CA ILE A 13 0.86 -10.22 1.20
C ILE A 13 1.36 -8.79 0.99
N ILE A 14 0.66 -7.80 1.57
CA ILE A 14 1.05 -6.39 1.48
C ILE A 14 2.43 -6.15 2.09
N LEU A 15 2.72 -6.73 3.26
CA LEU A 15 4.03 -6.62 3.90
C LEU A 15 5.15 -7.23 3.03
N THR A 16 4.87 -8.38 2.40
CA THR A 16 5.82 -9.03 1.48
C THR A 16 6.09 -8.17 0.26
N ASP A 17 5.05 -7.59 -0.35
CA ASP A 17 5.19 -6.69 -1.48
C ASP A 17 5.99 -5.44 -1.12
N ILE A 18 5.73 -4.85 0.06
CA ILE A 18 6.49 -3.70 0.57
C ILE A 18 7.96 -4.08 0.76
N ASP A 19 8.26 -5.24 1.34
CA ASP A 19 9.65 -5.69 1.54
C ASP A 19 10.37 -5.93 0.20
N GLN A 20 9.69 -6.47 -0.81
CA GLN A 20 10.25 -6.59 -2.15
C GLN A 20 10.55 -5.22 -2.78
N ILE A 21 9.67 -4.24 -2.60
CA ILE A 21 9.89 -2.87 -3.11
C ILE A 21 11.03 -2.19 -2.36
N LEU A 22 11.16 -2.41 -1.04
CA LEU A 22 12.24 -1.84 -0.23
C LEU A 22 13.62 -2.40 -0.56
N GLN A 23 13.71 -3.59 -1.16
CA GLN A 23 14.95 -4.16 -1.70
C GLN A 23 15.37 -3.51 -3.02
N ASP A 24 14.45 -2.86 -3.72
CA ASP A 24 14.73 -2.15 -4.96
C ASP A 24 15.46 -0.84 -4.66
N THR A 25 16.70 -0.70 -5.11
CA THR A 25 17.54 0.50 -4.88
C THR A 25 17.14 1.69 -5.76
N THR A 26 16.18 1.51 -6.67
CA THR A 26 15.70 2.57 -7.58
C THR A 26 14.68 3.49 -6.94
N ILE A 27 14.17 3.16 -5.75
CA ILE A 27 13.17 3.95 -5.03
C ILE A 27 13.79 5.22 -4.42
N LYS A 28 13.02 6.30 -4.43
CA LYS A 28 13.43 7.56 -3.79
C LYS A 28 13.35 7.44 -2.28
N ALA A 29 14.18 8.20 -1.57
CA ALA A 29 14.17 8.23 -0.10
C ALA A 29 12.79 8.55 0.48
N GLU A 30 12.05 9.49 -0.14
CA GLU A 30 10.69 9.85 0.27
C GLU A 30 9.69 8.69 0.16
N GLU A 31 9.79 7.89 -0.92
CA GLU A 31 8.94 6.73 -1.14
C GLU A 31 9.29 5.60 -0.17
N ARG A 32 10.59 5.41 0.07
CA ARG A 32 11.12 4.44 1.03
C ARG A 32 10.61 4.72 2.43
N ASP A 33 10.66 5.98 2.87
CA ASP A 33 10.14 6.38 4.18
C ASP A 33 8.62 6.19 4.28
N ALA A 34 7.87 6.47 3.21
CA ALA A 34 6.45 6.19 3.16
C ALA A 34 6.15 4.69 3.29
N LEU A 35 6.88 3.83 2.58
CA LEU A 35 6.74 2.37 2.65
C LEU A 35 7.10 1.81 4.03
N ILE A 36 8.19 2.28 4.63
CA ILE A 36 8.58 1.89 6.00
C ILE A 36 7.51 2.31 7.01
N ARG A 37 6.93 3.51 6.85
CA ARG A 37 5.80 3.95 7.69
C ARG A 37 4.59 3.03 7.55
N VAL A 38 4.25 2.59 6.35
CA VAL A 38 3.16 1.63 6.12
C VAL A 38 3.46 0.31 6.81
N LYS A 39 4.64 -0.27 6.60
CA LYS A 39 5.09 -1.51 7.23
C LYS A 39 4.94 -1.46 8.75
N ASN A 40 5.54 -0.46 9.38
CA ASN A 40 5.49 -0.28 10.84
C ASN A 40 4.06 -0.13 11.38
N ARG A 41 3.15 0.49 10.62
CA ARG A 41 1.74 0.67 11.04
C ARG A 41 0.92 -0.60 10.89
N LEU A 42 1.17 -1.38 9.83
CA LEU A 42 0.56 -2.69 9.65
C LEU A 42 1.02 -3.68 10.72
N GLU A 43 2.32 -3.71 11.04
CA GLU A 43 2.87 -4.55 12.13
C GLU A 43 2.31 -4.20 13.51
N LYS A 44 2.00 -2.91 13.75
CA LYS A 44 1.32 -2.44 14.96
C LYS A 44 -0.17 -2.85 15.03
N GLY A 45 -0.69 -3.56 14.03
CA GLY A 45 -2.09 -3.97 13.97
C GLY A 45 -3.05 -2.81 13.68
N GLN A 46 -2.56 -1.70 13.09
CA GLN A 46 -3.45 -0.63 12.67
C GLN A 46 -4.34 -1.09 11.51
N TYR A 47 -5.48 -0.43 11.36
CA TYR A 47 -6.45 -0.78 10.35
C TYR A 47 -5.87 -0.64 8.93
N MET A 48 -5.63 -1.77 8.26
CA MET A 48 -4.99 -1.87 6.94
C MET A 48 -5.49 -0.82 5.94
N GLN A 49 -6.82 -0.71 5.75
CA GLN A 49 -7.38 0.25 4.79
C GLN A 49 -7.01 1.70 5.12
N ARG A 50 -6.95 2.07 6.41
CA ARG A 50 -6.54 3.41 6.83
C ARG A 50 -5.07 3.66 6.53
N VAL A 51 -4.22 2.67 6.81
CA VAL A 51 -2.78 2.78 6.52
C VAL A 51 -2.53 2.91 5.02
N LEU A 52 -3.23 2.11 4.21
CA LEU A 52 -3.17 2.19 2.75
C LEU A 52 -3.71 3.54 2.23
N ASN A 53 -4.81 4.05 2.79
CA ASN A 53 -5.35 5.34 2.38
C ASN A 53 -4.39 6.50 2.71
N ASP A 54 -3.78 6.48 3.89
CA ASP A 54 -2.75 7.47 4.27
C ASP A 54 -1.55 7.42 3.31
N PHE A 55 -1.14 6.21 2.90
CA PHE A 55 -0.10 6.03 1.89
C PHE A 55 -0.50 6.59 0.54
N LEU A 56 -1.67 6.20 0.02
CA LEU A 56 -2.23 6.70 -1.24
C LEU A 56 -2.25 8.23 -1.24
N ALA A 57 -2.75 8.85 -0.17
CA ALA A 57 -2.80 10.31 -0.04
C ALA A 57 -1.41 10.97 -0.09
N GLN A 58 -0.41 10.38 0.58
CA GLN A 58 0.98 10.89 0.56
C GLN A 58 1.60 10.80 -0.83
N VAL A 59 1.42 9.66 -1.50
CA VAL A 59 2.06 9.42 -2.81
C VAL A 59 1.23 9.93 -3.98
N ARG A 60 -0.03 10.35 -3.78
CA ARG A 60 -0.94 10.84 -4.82
C ARG A 60 -0.34 12.00 -5.60
N SER A 61 0.25 12.98 -4.91
CA SER A 61 0.89 14.13 -5.56
C SER A 61 2.06 13.72 -6.45
N LEU A 62 2.84 12.71 -6.03
CA LEU A 62 3.94 12.15 -6.81
C LEU A 62 3.42 11.30 -7.98
N ALA A 63 2.33 10.57 -7.78
CA ALA A 63 1.65 9.77 -8.79
C ALA A 63 1.11 10.65 -9.92
N LEU A 64 0.43 11.75 -9.58
CA LEU A 64 -0.09 12.73 -10.53
C LEU A 64 1.01 13.37 -11.37
N LYS A 65 2.19 13.59 -10.77
CA LYS A 65 3.36 14.13 -11.46
C LYS A 65 4.16 13.08 -12.24
N SER A 66 3.72 11.81 -12.25
CA SER A 66 4.48 10.67 -12.80
C SER A 66 5.92 10.56 -12.26
N GLN A 67 6.13 11.00 -11.02
CA GLN A 67 7.44 11.00 -10.36
C GLN A 67 7.67 9.77 -9.49
N LEU A 68 6.71 8.83 -9.48
CA LEU A 68 6.82 7.57 -8.75
C LEU A 68 7.79 6.60 -9.43
N SER A 69 8.56 5.92 -8.62
CA SER A 69 9.41 4.82 -9.06
C SER A 69 8.53 3.67 -9.60
N PRO A 70 9.01 2.89 -10.58
CA PRO A 70 8.20 1.85 -11.24
C PRO A 70 7.58 0.85 -10.26
N SER A 71 8.37 0.43 -9.27
CA SER A 71 7.97 -0.53 -8.23
C SER A 71 6.89 0.04 -7.29
N VAL A 72 7.07 1.30 -6.88
CA VAL A 72 6.11 2.04 -6.02
C VAL A 72 4.82 2.34 -6.78
N ARG A 73 4.91 2.69 -8.06
CA ARG A 73 3.77 2.89 -8.95
C ARG A 73 2.96 1.62 -9.11
N LYS A 74 3.61 0.47 -9.32
CA LYS A 74 2.92 -0.83 -9.43
C LYS A 74 2.16 -1.14 -8.15
N PHE A 75 2.77 -0.91 -6.99
CA PHE A 75 2.12 -1.08 -5.69
C PHE A 75 0.93 -0.13 -5.49
N TYR A 76 1.09 1.16 -5.81
CA TYR A 76 0.01 2.14 -5.79
C TYR A 76 -1.19 1.70 -6.66
N LEU A 77 -0.93 1.22 -7.88
CA LEU A 77 -1.97 0.72 -8.77
C LEU A 77 -2.62 -0.56 -8.23
N ASN A 78 -1.86 -1.48 -7.63
CA ASN A 78 -2.41 -2.69 -7.01
C ASN A 78 -3.39 -2.36 -5.88
N ILE A 79 -3.09 -1.34 -5.07
CA ILE A 79 -4.01 -0.88 -4.01
C ILE A 79 -5.30 -0.31 -4.63
N ILE A 80 -5.19 0.52 -5.67
CA ILE A 80 -6.35 1.17 -6.30
C ILE A 80 -7.24 0.18 -7.06
N ASN A 81 -6.61 -0.77 -7.76
CA ASN A 81 -7.32 -1.80 -8.51
C ASN A 81 -7.88 -2.91 -7.62
N ASP A 82 -7.83 -2.74 -6.30
CA ASP A 82 -8.33 -3.70 -5.32
C ASP A 82 -7.72 -5.10 -5.50
N ALA A 83 -6.43 -5.15 -5.86
CA ALA A 83 -5.71 -6.41 -6.06
C ALA A 83 -5.55 -7.19 -4.74
N TYR A 84 -5.82 -6.56 -3.60
CA TYR A 84 -5.73 -7.17 -2.28
C TYR A 84 -7.10 -7.59 -1.74
N PRO A 85 -7.30 -8.87 -1.35
CA PRO A 85 -8.60 -9.33 -0.86
C PRO A 85 -9.01 -8.58 0.42
N GLY A 86 -10.14 -7.89 0.38
CA GLY A 86 -10.65 -7.08 1.49
C GLY A 86 -10.24 -5.61 1.46
N THR A 87 -9.61 -5.15 0.38
CA THR A 87 -9.49 -3.70 0.12
C THR A 87 -10.73 -3.10 -0.54
N ALA A 88 -11.65 -3.91 -1.10
CA ALA A 88 -13.00 -3.58 -1.60
C ALA A 88 -13.27 -2.07 -1.65
N TRP A 89 -12.56 -1.39 -2.56
CA TRP A 89 -12.70 0.05 -2.81
C TRP A 89 -13.95 0.31 -3.67
N SER A 90 -15.01 -0.47 -3.47
CA SER A 90 -16.29 -0.30 -4.14
C SER A 90 -16.93 1.01 -3.67
N GLY A 91 -16.56 2.11 -4.32
CA GLY A 91 -17.39 3.32 -4.39
C GLY A 91 -16.76 4.66 -3.98
N MET A 92 -15.50 4.75 -3.53
CA MET A 92 -14.99 6.01 -2.92
C MET A 92 -13.85 6.73 -3.66
N MET A 93 -13.29 6.21 -4.75
CA MET A 93 -12.15 6.86 -5.43
C MET A 93 -12.53 7.72 -6.66
N PHE A 94 -13.80 7.76 -7.06
CA PHE A 94 -14.27 8.46 -8.27
C PHE A 94 -15.58 9.27 -8.11
N MET A 95 -15.97 9.67 -6.89
CA MET A 95 -17.01 10.69 -6.69
C MET A 95 -16.40 11.99 -6.18
#